data_AF-A0A511X417-F1
#
_entry.id   AF-A0A511X417-F1
#
_cell.length_a   1.000
_cell.length_b   1.000
_cell.length_c   1.000
_cell.angle_alpha   90.00
_cell.angle_beta   90.00
_cell.angle_gamma   90.00
#
_symmetry.space_group_name_H-M   'P 1'
#
loop_
_entity.id
_entity.type
_entity.pdbx_description
1 polymer ?
#
loop_
_entity_poly.entity_id
_entity_poly.type
_entity_poly.pdbx_seq_one_letter_code
_entity_poly.pdbx_strand_id
1 'polypeptide(L)'
;MARRKSASLSYDIKQAIQEVDQIGKSKRDVRKNGDKRFIHSYKQKKETMSVGQNFAQWAKQQHQVKRLTDVTETHYRAYIAFKQQEGISKGHLKNIETGLRHIEKGLALKAARLGKQPIQFTTNKRLITGKPTPINRSYSQEEFEHIRPFMSANGQAGVDLMRHLGLRVEEATQVRAEHFQQIGDNWRLVIKNGQGITKGGRYRFMSIPERFNKRLEALLIN
;
A
#
# COMPACT_ATOMS: atom_id res chain seq x y z
N MET A 1 -27.73 -27.74 25.99
CA MET A 1 -27.33 -26.80 24.90
C MET A 1 -25.89 -26.35 25.14
N ALA A 2 -24.95 -26.73 24.28
CA ALA A 2 -23.55 -26.32 24.43
C ALA A 2 -23.39 -24.80 24.22
N ARG A 3 -22.84 -24.09 25.20
CA ARG A 3 -22.41 -22.68 25.07
C ARG A 3 -21.47 -22.58 23.87
N ARG A 4 -21.92 -22.00 22.75
CA ARG A 4 -21.06 -21.58 21.63
C ARG A 4 -19.95 -20.72 22.22
N LYS A 5 -18.69 -21.20 22.21
CA LYS A 5 -17.51 -20.38 22.56
C LYS A 5 -17.64 -19.05 21.81
N SER A 6 -17.70 -17.92 22.52
CA SER A 6 -17.80 -16.62 21.85
C SER A 6 -16.59 -16.48 20.94
N ALA A 7 -16.83 -16.20 19.65
CA ALA A 7 -15.76 -15.99 18.70
C ALA A 7 -14.79 -14.91 19.24
N SER A 8 -13.48 -15.14 19.11
CA SER A 8 -12.49 -14.16 19.54
C SER A 8 -12.56 -12.92 18.65
N LEU A 9 -12.20 -11.75 19.17
CA LEU A 9 -12.12 -10.51 18.37
C LEU A 9 -11.23 -10.69 17.14
N SER A 10 -10.14 -11.46 17.27
CA SER A 10 -9.28 -11.84 16.14
C SER A 10 -10.00 -12.62 15.05
N TYR A 11 -10.92 -13.53 15.43
CA TYR A 11 -11.74 -14.26 14.47
C TYR A 11 -12.72 -13.31 13.75
N ASP A 12 -13.34 -12.38 14.47
CA ASP A 12 -14.25 -11.41 13.85
C ASP A 12 -13.53 -10.48 12.85
N ILE A 13 -12.30 -10.05 13.17
CA ILE A 13 -11.44 -9.29 12.25
C ILE A 13 -11.14 -10.11 10.99
N LYS A 14 -10.74 -11.38 11.15
CA LYS A 14 -10.43 -12.27 10.03
C LYS A 14 -11.64 -12.43 9.11
N GLN A 15 -12.82 -12.65 9.69
CA GLN A 15 -14.07 -12.78 8.93
C GLN A 15 -14.40 -11.47 8.21
N ALA A 16 -14.31 -10.31 8.86
CA ALA A 16 -14.54 -9.02 8.21
C ALA A 16 -13.58 -8.79 7.03
N ILE A 17 -12.30 -9.13 7.18
CA ILE A 17 -11.30 -9.00 6.12
C ILE A 17 -11.61 -9.91 4.93
N GLN A 18 -12.10 -11.12 5.17
CA GLN A 18 -12.50 -12.05 4.09
C GLN A 18 -13.64 -11.48 3.23
N GLU A 19 -14.59 -10.77 3.83
CA GLU A 19 -15.72 -10.16 3.10
C GLU A 19 -15.29 -9.02 2.17
N VAL A 20 -14.18 -8.35 2.46
CA VAL A 20 -13.62 -7.26 1.64
C VAL A 20 -12.41 -7.68 0.81
N ASP A 21 -12.04 -8.96 0.82
CA ASP A 21 -10.93 -9.49 0.03
C ASP A 21 -11.33 -9.60 -1.45
N GLN A 22 -10.58 -8.90 -2.30
CA GLN A 22 -10.73 -8.88 -3.75
C GLN A 22 -9.36 -9.08 -4.43
N ILE A 23 -8.43 -9.77 -3.76
CA ILE A 23 -7.18 -10.20 -4.38
C ILE A 23 -7.50 -11.05 -5.63
N GLY A 24 -6.79 -10.78 -6.73
CA GLY A 24 -7.06 -11.38 -8.03
C GLY A 24 -8.13 -10.66 -8.87
N LYS A 25 -8.91 -9.74 -8.28
CA LYS A 25 -9.88 -8.93 -9.04
C LYS A 25 -9.33 -7.57 -9.43
N SER A 26 -9.70 -7.12 -10.62
CA SER A 26 -9.32 -5.81 -11.16
C SER A 26 -9.79 -4.67 -10.25
N LYS A 27 -8.81 -3.96 -9.68
CA LYS A 27 -9.06 -2.75 -8.89
C LYS A 27 -9.73 -1.64 -9.71
N ARG A 28 -9.49 -1.61 -11.02
CA ARG A 28 -10.10 -0.62 -11.93
C ARG A 28 -11.59 -0.85 -12.02
N ASP A 29 -12.01 -2.10 -12.19
CA ASP A 29 -13.43 -2.44 -12.39
C ASP A 29 -14.23 -2.29 -11.09
N VAL A 30 -13.68 -2.72 -9.94
CA VAL A 30 -14.32 -2.51 -8.63
C VAL A 30 -14.51 -1.02 -8.32
N ARG A 31 -13.57 -0.17 -8.74
CA ARG A 31 -13.64 1.28 -8.52
C ARG A 31 -14.60 2.03 -9.43
N LYS A 32 -15.08 1.43 -10.54
CA LYS A 32 -16.15 2.04 -11.36
C LYS A 32 -17.42 2.26 -10.53
N ASN A 33 -17.63 1.41 -9.51
CA ASN A 33 -18.76 1.51 -8.58
C ASN A 33 -18.50 2.47 -7.40
N GLY A 34 -17.40 3.24 -7.42
CA GLY A 34 -17.10 4.28 -6.42
C GLY A 34 -16.56 3.80 -5.07
N ASP A 35 -16.71 2.53 -4.70
CA ASP A 35 -16.26 2.03 -3.40
C ASP A 35 -14.76 1.68 -3.39
N LYS A 36 -14.00 2.36 -2.53
CA LYS A 36 -12.54 2.20 -2.38
C LYS A 36 -12.14 1.30 -1.19
N ARG A 37 -13.12 0.71 -0.49
CA ARG A 37 -12.92 0.01 0.78
C ARG A 37 -12.69 -1.51 0.64
N PHE A 38 -12.27 -1.97 -0.54
CA PHE A 38 -11.87 -3.35 -0.80
C PHE A 38 -10.34 -3.53 -0.78
N ILE A 39 -9.91 -4.74 -0.42
CA ILE A 39 -8.51 -5.13 -0.32
C ILE A 39 -8.09 -5.85 -1.59
N HIS A 40 -7.03 -5.36 -2.24
CA HIS A 40 -6.56 -5.91 -3.54
C HIS A 40 -5.11 -6.38 -3.52
N SER A 41 -4.48 -6.44 -2.35
CA SER A 41 -3.11 -6.94 -2.23
C SER A 41 -2.89 -7.64 -0.90
N TYR A 42 -2.03 -8.66 -0.91
CA TYR A 42 -1.63 -9.39 0.29
C TYR A 42 -1.02 -8.47 1.35
N LYS A 43 -0.23 -7.47 0.93
CA LYS A 43 0.33 -6.47 1.85
C LYS A 43 -0.76 -5.69 2.58
N GLN A 44 -1.73 -5.14 1.83
CA GLN A 44 -2.86 -4.41 2.42
C GLN A 44 -3.72 -5.30 3.33
N LYS A 45 -3.87 -6.59 2.99
CA LYS A 45 -4.55 -7.59 3.82
C LYS A 45 -3.83 -7.79 5.17
N LYS A 46 -2.50 -7.98 5.13
CA LYS A 46 -1.65 -8.12 6.32
C LYS A 46 -1.68 -6.87 7.19
N GLU A 47 -1.55 -5.69 6.59
CA GLU A 47 -1.63 -4.40 7.29
C GLU A 47 -3.00 -4.20 7.94
N THR A 48 -4.10 -4.48 7.22
CA THR A 48 -5.46 -4.37 7.76
C THR A 48 -5.69 -5.33 8.93
N MET A 49 -5.17 -6.57 8.84
CA MET A 49 -5.23 -7.54 9.93
C MET A 49 -4.54 -7.01 11.19
N SER A 50 -3.29 -6.55 11.04
CA SER A 50 -2.52 -6.00 12.16
C SER A 50 -3.21 -4.79 12.79
N VAL A 51 -3.69 -3.85 11.98
CA VAL A 51 -4.46 -2.69 12.44
C VAL A 51 -5.70 -3.13 13.23
N GLY A 52 -6.47 -4.09 12.70
CA GLY A 52 -7.67 -4.59 13.36
C GLY A 52 -7.38 -5.25 14.70
N GLN A 53 -6.35 -6.10 14.76
CA GLN A 53 -5.96 -6.81 15.97
C GLN A 53 -5.51 -5.84 17.05
N ASN A 54 -4.68 -4.86 16.70
CA ASN A 54 -4.21 -3.83 17.62
C ASN A 54 -5.37 -2.98 18.15
N PHE A 55 -6.29 -2.56 17.27
CA PHE A 55 -7.48 -1.81 17.68
C PHE A 55 -8.39 -2.60 18.60
N ALA A 56 -8.69 -3.86 18.25
CA ALA A 56 -9.57 -4.69 19.06
C ALA A 56 -8.96 -5.02 20.42
N GLN A 57 -7.64 -5.25 20.48
CA GLN A 57 -6.92 -5.45 21.73
C GLN A 57 -6.97 -4.19 22.60
N TRP A 58 -6.71 -3.02 22.02
CA TRP A 58 -6.82 -1.74 22.72
C TRP A 58 -8.25 -1.49 23.22
N ALA A 59 -9.26 -1.69 22.38
CA ALA A 59 -10.66 -1.47 22.75
C ALA A 59 -11.12 -2.43 23.86
N LYS A 60 -10.64 -3.68 23.83
CA LYS A 60 -10.87 -4.64 24.92
C LYS A 60 -10.25 -4.19 26.23
N GLN A 61 -9.01 -3.69 26.21
CA GLN A 61 -8.29 -3.28 27.41
C GLN A 61 -8.81 -1.98 28.01
N GLN A 62 -9.04 -0.96 27.17
CA GLN A 62 -9.39 0.40 27.62
C GLN A 62 -10.89 0.61 27.80
N HIS A 63 -11.72 -0.11 27.03
CA HIS A 63 -13.16 0.11 26.98
C HIS A 63 -13.98 -1.17 27.21
N GLN A 64 -13.32 -2.27 27.60
CA GLN A 64 -13.97 -3.55 27.90
C GLN A 64 -14.84 -4.10 26.76
N VAL A 65 -14.54 -3.72 25.52
CA VAL A 65 -15.24 -4.19 24.32
C VAL A 65 -15.04 -5.70 24.17
N LYS A 66 -16.15 -6.46 24.18
CA LYS A 66 -16.13 -7.93 24.09
C LYS A 66 -16.25 -8.42 22.65
N ARG A 67 -16.96 -7.68 21.79
CA ARG A 67 -17.20 -8.03 20.38
C ARG A 67 -17.01 -6.82 19.49
N LEU A 68 -16.63 -7.05 18.23
CA LEU A 68 -16.53 -5.95 17.25
C LEU A 68 -17.86 -5.27 16.96
N THR A 69 -18.98 -5.95 17.21
CA THR A 69 -20.33 -5.38 17.08
C THR A 69 -20.62 -4.29 18.11
N ASP A 70 -19.87 -4.26 19.20
CA ASP A 70 -20.04 -3.31 20.31
C ASP A 70 -19.12 -2.08 20.14
N VAL A 71 -18.34 -2.04 19.05
CA VAL A 71 -17.50 -0.88 18.70
C VAL A 71 -18.38 0.26 18.19
N THR A 72 -18.01 1.50 18.56
CA THR A 72 -18.76 2.72 18.25
C THR A 72 -17.82 3.78 17.70
N GLU A 73 -18.39 4.89 17.19
CA GLU A 73 -17.59 6.04 16.74
C GLU A 73 -16.69 6.62 17.84
N THR A 74 -17.14 6.57 19.10
CA THR A 74 -16.34 7.03 20.26
C THR A 74 -15.06 6.21 20.39
N HIS A 75 -15.13 4.87 20.30
CA HIS A 75 -13.96 4.01 20.35
C HIS A 75 -12.97 4.28 19.20
N TYR A 76 -13.50 4.51 18.00
CA TYR A 76 -12.71 4.86 16.82
C TYR A 76 -11.95 6.18 16.99
N ARG A 77 -12.65 7.24 17.42
CA ARG A 77 -12.04 8.56 17.66
C ARG A 77 -10.99 8.49 18.76
N ALA A 78 -11.30 7.82 19.87
CA ALA A 78 -10.39 7.65 20.99
C ALA A 78 -9.13 6.86 20.60
N TYR A 79 -9.25 5.81 19.78
CA TYR A 79 -8.09 5.06 19.31
C TYR A 79 -7.18 5.88 18.39
N ILE A 80 -7.76 6.67 17.49
CA ILE A 80 -6.98 7.55 16.62
C ILE A 80 -6.25 8.62 17.45
N ALA A 81 -6.92 9.20 18.45
CA ALA A 81 -6.30 10.16 19.38
C ALA A 81 -5.16 9.52 20.19
N PHE A 82 -5.37 8.30 20.71
CA PHE A 82 -4.34 7.53 21.39
C PHE A 82 -3.10 7.31 20.51
N LYS A 83 -3.29 6.87 19.26
CA LYS A 83 -2.17 6.69 18.31
C LYS A 83 -1.51 7.99 17.92
N GLN A 84 -2.23 9.11 17.92
CA GLN A 84 -1.64 10.42 17.71
C GLN A 84 -0.77 10.85 18.90
N GLN A 85 -1.19 10.55 20.13
CA GLN A 85 -0.42 10.81 21.36
C GLN A 85 0.85 9.96 21.44
N GLU A 86 0.85 8.74 20.89
CA GLU A 86 2.07 7.91 20.73
C GLU A 86 3.09 8.49 19.73
N GLY A 87 2.82 9.63 19.08
CA GLY A 87 3.74 10.25 18.14
C GLY A 87 3.78 9.59 16.75
N ILE A 88 2.77 8.79 16.40
CA ILE A 88 2.69 8.13 15.09
C ILE A 88 2.55 9.17 13.97
N SER A 89 3.33 9.01 12.89
CA SER A 89 3.29 9.93 11.75
C SER A 89 1.89 10.02 11.11
N LYS A 90 1.53 11.20 10.58
CA LYS A 90 0.23 11.41 9.87
C LYS A 90 -0.01 10.39 8.75
N GLY A 91 1.04 9.98 8.04
CA GLY A 91 0.95 8.97 7.00
C GLY A 91 0.55 7.60 7.56
N HIS A 92 1.15 7.20 8.67
CA HIS A 92 0.82 5.95 9.34
C HIS A 92 -0.59 6.02 9.98
N LEU A 93 -0.97 7.14 10.60
CA LEU A 93 -2.35 7.33 11.12
C LEU A 93 -3.41 7.17 10.02
N LYS A 94 -3.17 7.67 8.81
CA LYS A 94 -4.06 7.43 7.65
C LYS A 94 -4.14 5.96 7.26
N ASN A 95 -3.06 5.20 7.40
CA ASN A 95 -3.06 3.77 7.11
C ASN A 95 -3.87 3.01 8.17
N ILE A 96 -3.72 3.35 9.45
CA ILE A 96 -4.55 2.84 10.54
C ILE A 96 -6.03 3.11 10.24
N GLU A 97 -6.38 4.37 9.99
CA GLU A 97 -7.75 4.75 9.66
C GLU A 97 -8.28 3.98 8.43
N THR A 98 -7.45 3.78 7.40
CA THR A 98 -7.83 2.98 6.23
C THR A 98 -8.14 1.53 6.59
N GLY A 99 -7.31 0.90 7.44
CA GLY A 99 -7.54 -0.45 7.93
C GLY A 99 -8.84 -0.56 8.72
N LEU A 100 -9.14 0.39 9.61
CA LEU A 100 -10.39 0.42 10.37
C LEU A 100 -11.63 0.53 9.46
N ARG A 101 -11.56 1.35 8.41
CA ARG A 101 -12.65 1.48 7.43
C ARG A 101 -12.85 0.23 6.57
N HIS A 102 -11.79 -0.56 6.31
CA HIS A 102 -11.96 -1.88 5.69
C HIS A 102 -12.68 -2.85 6.64
N ILE A 103 -12.33 -2.84 7.92
CA ILE A 103 -12.98 -3.70 8.93
C ILE A 103 -14.46 -3.35 9.04
N GLU A 104 -14.81 -2.06 9.13
CA GLU A 104 -16.21 -1.63 9.11
C GLU A 104 -16.95 -2.13 7.86
N LYS A 105 -16.36 -1.94 6.67
CA LYS A 105 -16.98 -2.41 5.42
C LYS A 105 -17.21 -3.93 5.45
N GLY A 106 -16.24 -4.69 5.95
CA GLY A 106 -16.36 -6.14 6.10
C GLY A 106 -17.45 -6.56 7.08
N LEU A 107 -17.55 -5.87 8.22
CA LEU A 107 -18.62 -6.10 9.19
C LEU A 107 -20.00 -5.76 8.61
N ALA A 108 -20.11 -4.66 7.86
CA ALA A 108 -21.35 -4.28 7.19
C ALA A 108 -21.78 -5.29 6.12
N LEU A 109 -20.86 -5.78 5.29
CA LEU A 109 -21.14 -6.84 4.31
C LEU A 109 -21.58 -8.14 4.97
N LYS A 110 -20.88 -8.55 6.05
CA LYS A 110 -21.25 -9.73 6.85
C LYS A 110 -22.64 -9.57 7.47
N ALA A 111 -22.95 -8.40 8.02
CA ALA A 111 -24.25 -8.12 8.63
C ALA A 111 -25.36 -8.20 7.58
N ALA A 112 -25.19 -7.57 6.42
CA ALA A 112 -26.14 -7.62 5.31
C ALA A 112 -26.38 -9.06 4.85
N ARG A 113 -25.32 -9.87 4.68
CA ARG A 113 -25.41 -11.29 4.32
C ARG A 113 -26.19 -12.12 5.35
N LEU A 114 -26.18 -11.71 6.62
CA LEU A 114 -26.89 -12.38 7.72
C LEU A 114 -28.27 -11.76 8.02
N GLY A 115 -28.73 -10.79 7.23
CA GLY A 115 -29.99 -10.08 7.48
C GLY A 115 -29.98 -9.24 8.76
N LYS A 116 -28.81 -8.76 9.19
CA LYS A 116 -28.62 -7.95 10.39
C LYS A 116 -28.31 -6.50 10.04
N GLN A 117 -28.57 -5.61 10.98
CA GLN A 117 -28.22 -4.19 10.85
C GLN A 117 -26.69 -4.02 10.70
N PRO A 118 -26.24 -3.19 9.76
CA PRO A 118 -24.82 -2.95 9.55
C PRO A 118 -24.21 -2.20 10.74
N ILE A 119 -22.98 -2.55 11.05
CA ILE A 119 -22.20 -1.86 12.08
C ILE A 119 -21.46 -0.71 11.41
N GLN A 120 -21.66 0.50 11.93
CA GLN A 120 -20.93 1.69 11.50
C GLN A 120 -20.28 2.30 12.74
N PHE A 121 -18.96 2.44 12.69
CA PHE A 121 -18.15 2.97 13.79
C PHE A 121 -17.07 3.95 13.33
N THR A 122 -16.94 4.18 12.02
CA THR A 122 -16.06 5.17 11.42
C THR A 122 -16.90 6.32 10.87
N THR A 123 -16.26 7.48 10.77
CA THR A 123 -16.87 8.70 10.25
C THR A 123 -16.99 8.69 8.72
N ASN A 124 -17.98 9.43 8.21
CA ASN A 124 -18.15 9.64 6.76
C ASN A 124 -16.90 10.30 6.14
N LYS A 125 -16.40 11.35 6.78
CA LYS A 125 -15.14 12.02 6.42
C LYS A 125 -13.98 11.44 7.22
N ARG A 126 -12.77 11.47 6.66
CA ARG A 126 -11.57 11.05 7.39
C ARG A 126 -11.27 12.02 8.53
N LEU A 127 -10.83 11.50 9.67
CA LEU A 127 -10.27 12.27 10.77
C LEU A 127 -8.88 12.81 10.41
N ILE A 128 -8.08 12.00 9.71
CA ILE A 128 -6.70 12.37 9.37
C ILE A 128 -6.66 12.98 7.97
N THR A 129 -6.56 14.31 7.93
CA THR A 129 -6.50 15.10 6.69
C THR A 129 -5.11 15.73 6.48
N GLY A 130 -4.90 16.35 5.31
CA GLY A 130 -3.64 17.02 4.95
C GLY A 130 -2.54 16.05 4.48
N LYS A 131 -1.69 16.49 3.54
CA LYS A 131 -0.49 15.74 3.13
C LYS A 131 0.72 16.36 3.84
N PRO A 132 1.70 15.57 4.29
CA PRO A 132 2.97 16.15 4.72
C PRO A 132 3.59 16.89 3.54
N THR A 133 4.22 18.03 3.81
CA THR A 133 5.01 18.75 2.80
C THR A 133 6.17 17.86 2.38
N PRO A 134 6.32 17.57 1.08
CA PRO A 134 7.47 16.81 0.60
C PRO A 134 8.76 17.57 0.90
N ILE A 135 9.71 16.88 1.51
CA ILE A 135 11.09 17.36 1.64
C ILE A 135 11.97 16.59 0.67
N ASN A 136 12.96 17.27 0.07
CA ASN A 136 13.94 16.61 -0.77
C ASN A 136 14.83 15.72 0.12
N ARG A 137 14.82 14.42 -0.15
CA ARG A 137 15.64 13.40 0.53
C ARG A 137 16.48 12.62 -0.47
N SER A 138 16.70 13.21 -1.65
CA SER A 138 17.50 12.60 -2.70
C SER A 138 18.97 12.82 -2.36
N TYR A 139 19.79 11.79 -2.56
CA TYR A 139 21.24 11.97 -2.51
C TYR A 139 21.66 13.04 -3.52
N SER A 140 22.58 13.91 -3.09
CA SER A 140 23.34 14.79 -3.95
C SER A 140 24.15 14.00 -4.98
N GLN A 141 24.73 14.69 -5.96
CA GLN A 141 25.59 14.04 -6.94
C GLN A 141 26.84 13.44 -6.29
N GLU A 142 27.44 14.19 -5.35
CA GLU A 142 28.64 13.79 -4.60
C GLU A 142 28.38 12.54 -3.74
N GLU A 143 27.27 12.51 -2.99
CA GLU A 143 26.90 11.33 -2.18
C GLU A 143 26.67 10.09 -3.06
N PHE A 144 26.04 10.26 -4.23
CA PHE A 144 25.81 9.16 -5.16
C PHE A 144 27.14 8.61 -5.70
N GLU A 145 28.03 9.48 -6.16
CA GLU A 145 29.36 9.11 -6.66
C GLU A 145 30.24 8.46 -5.58
N HIS A 146 30.08 8.88 -4.33
CA HIS A 146 30.78 8.29 -3.20
C HIS A 146 30.28 6.88 -2.86
N ILE A 147 28.97 6.63 -2.82
CA ILE A 147 28.41 5.34 -2.38
C ILE A 147 28.47 4.29 -3.50
N ARG A 148 28.29 4.70 -4.76
CA ARG A 148 28.12 3.80 -5.91
C ARG A 148 29.26 2.78 -6.08
N PRO A 149 30.56 3.12 -5.97
CA PRO A 149 31.66 2.17 -6.13
C PRO A 149 31.64 1.01 -5.14
N PHE A 150 31.04 1.20 -3.96
CA PHE A 150 30.93 0.16 -2.92
C PHE A 150 29.77 -0.83 -3.14
N MET A 151 28.98 -0.63 -4.19
CA MET A 151 27.89 -1.55 -4.56
C MET A 151 28.39 -2.64 -5.50
N SER A 152 27.74 -3.82 -5.47
CA SER A 152 27.95 -4.86 -6.48
C SER A 152 27.61 -4.37 -7.89
N ALA A 153 28.14 -5.02 -8.94
CA ALA A 153 27.87 -4.63 -10.33
C ALA A 153 26.36 -4.53 -10.65
N ASN A 154 25.58 -5.52 -10.20
CA ASN A 154 24.12 -5.51 -10.33
C ASN A 154 23.46 -4.39 -9.50
N GLY A 155 23.98 -4.13 -8.31
CA GLY A 155 23.54 -3.00 -7.47
C GLY A 155 23.77 -1.66 -8.18
N GLN A 156 24.95 -1.46 -8.75
CA GLN A 156 25.30 -0.27 -9.54
C GLN A 156 24.36 -0.09 -10.74
N ALA A 157 24.11 -1.14 -11.52
CA ALA A 157 23.18 -1.10 -12.64
C ALA A 157 21.76 -0.67 -12.19
N GLY A 158 21.26 -1.26 -11.10
CA GLY A 158 19.96 -0.90 -10.53
C GLY A 158 19.88 0.56 -10.10
N VAL A 159 20.86 1.06 -9.34
CA VAL A 159 20.84 2.46 -8.89
C VAL A 159 21.06 3.46 -10.02
N ASP A 160 21.83 3.11 -11.05
CA ASP A 160 22.01 3.92 -12.26
C ASP A 160 20.66 4.13 -12.95
N LEU A 161 19.91 3.04 -13.18
CA LEU A 161 18.56 3.10 -13.76
C LEU A 161 17.60 3.91 -12.87
N MET A 162 17.66 3.75 -11.54
CA MET A 162 16.82 4.52 -10.62
C MET A 162 17.17 6.01 -10.63
N ARG A 163 18.45 6.37 -10.63
CA ARG A 163 18.95 7.75 -10.59
C ARG A 163 18.64 8.49 -11.88
N HIS A 164 18.90 7.88 -13.03
CA HIS A 164 18.83 8.55 -14.32
C HIS A 164 17.43 8.47 -14.96
N LEU A 165 16.65 7.42 -14.66
CA LEU A 165 15.34 7.20 -15.28
C LEU A 165 14.17 7.30 -14.28
N GLY A 166 14.44 7.51 -12.99
CA GLY A 166 13.40 7.57 -11.96
C GLY A 166 12.59 6.27 -11.87
N LEU A 167 13.22 5.13 -12.17
CA LEU A 167 12.59 3.82 -11.98
C LEU A 167 12.43 3.55 -10.48
N ARG A 168 11.33 2.90 -10.11
CA ARG A 168 11.20 2.27 -8.79
C ARG A 168 12.15 1.09 -8.73
N VAL A 169 12.52 0.67 -7.52
CA VAL A 169 13.35 -0.53 -7.31
C VAL A 169 12.81 -1.74 -8.07
N GLU A 170 11.52 -2.03 -7.97
CA GLU A 170 10.89 -3.15 -8.69
C GLU A 170 11.02 -2.98 -10.21
N GLU A 171 10.81 -1.77 -10.73
CA GLU A 171 10.95 -1.49 -12.17
C GLU A 171 12.40 -1.69 -12.61
N ALA A 172 13.38 -1.13 -11.88
CA ALA A 172 14.81 -1.25 -12.18
C ALA A 172 15.30 -2.71 -12.15
N THR A 173 14.69 -3.56 -11.33
CA THR A 173 15.02 -4.99 -11.26
C THR A 173 14.32 -5.87 -12.30
N GLN A 174 13.30 -5.35 -12.99
CA GLN A 174 12.45 -6.14 -13.90
C GLN A 174 12.49 -5.66 -15.36
N VAL A 175 13.04 -4.48 -15.63
CA VAL A 175 13.33 -4.06 -17.00
C VAL A 175 14.35 -4.99 -17.65
N ARG A 176 14.30 -5.06 -18.98
CA ARG A 176 15.02 -6.01 -19.83
C ARG A 176 15.53 -5.26 -21.05
N ALA A 177 16.54 -5.78 -21.73
CA ALA A 177 17.10 -5.16 -22.93
C ALA A 177 16.03 -4.81 -23.99
N GLU A 178 15.05 -5.68 -24.21
CA GLU A 178 13.93 -5.47 -25.15
C GLU A 178 13.05 -4.24 -24.83
N HIS A 179 13.07 -3.76 -23.59
CA HIS A 179 12.36 -2.54 -23.20
C HIS A 179 13.11 -1.27 -23.59
N PHE A 180 14.38 -1.36 -23.98
CA PHE A 180 15.19 -0.24 -24.43
C PHE A 180 15.22 -0.23 -25.96
N GLN A 181 14.73 0.86 -26.54
CA GLN A 181 14.62 1.02 -28.00
C GLN A 181 15.43 2.22 -28.42
N GLN A 182 16.31 2.01 -29.39
CA GLN A 182 17.04 3.08 -30.05
C GLN A 182 16.17 3.70 -31.14
N ILE A 183 16.08 5.02 -31.15
CA ILE A 183 15.34 5.83 -32.12
C ILE A 183 16.29 6.93 -32.60
N GLY A 184 16.95 6.70 -33.74
CA GLY A 184 18.09 7.51 -34.17
C GLY A 184 19.25 7.35 -33.18
N ASP A 185 19.83 8.47 -32.75
CA ASP A 185 20.92 8.50 -31.77
C ASP A 185 20.44 8.46 -30.31
N ASN A 186 19.13 8.38 -30.09
CA ASN A 186 18.51 8.50 -28.78
C ASN A 186 17.88 7.19 -28.31
N TRP A 187 17.97 6.93 -27.01
CA TRP A 187 17.33 5.77 -26.40
C TRP A 187 15.96 6.13 -25.78
N ARG A 188 15.04 5.17 -25.79
CA ARG A 188 13.77 5.24 -25.06
C ARG A 188 13.53 3.96 -24.27
N LEU A 189 12.98 4.10 -23.07
CA LEU A 189 12.38 2.99 -22.35
C LEU A 189 10.91 2.87 -22.74
N VAL A 190 10.53 1.69 -23.24
CA VAL A 190 9.22 1.35 -23.77
C VAL A 190 8.72 0.07 -23.11
N ILE A 191 7.80 0.22 -22.16
CA ILE A 191 7.12 -0.89 -21.49
C ILE A 191 5.67 -0.90 -21.95
N LYS A 192 5.37 -1.74 -22.94
CA LYS A 192 4.02 -1.93 -23.49
C LYS A 192 3.16 -2.87 -22.65
N ASN A 193 3.75 -3.82 -21.91
CA ASN A 193 3.03 -4.61 -20.93
C ASN A 193 3.71 -4.45 -19.57
N GLY A 194 3.13 -3.64 -18.69
CA GLY A 194 3.71 -3.36 -17.39
C GLY A 194 3.48 -4.45 -16.34
N GLN A 195 2.76 -5.54 -16.66
CA GLN A 195 2.45 -6.57 -15.67
C GLN A 195 3.73 -7.22 -15.14
N GLY A 196 3.89 -7.22 -13.81
CA GLY A 196 5.11 -7.72 -13.16
C GLY A 196 6.30 -6.76 -13.19
N ILE A 197 6.21 -5.62 -13.90
CA ILE A 197 7.31 -4.65 -14.07
C ILE A 197 6.96 -3.31 -13.41
N THR A 198 5.82 -2.71 -13.79
CA THR A 198 5.43 -1.39 -13.31
C THR A 198 4.30 -1.46 -12.29
N LYS A 199 4.17 -0.40 -11.49
CA LYS A 199 3.12 -0.31 -10.48
C LYS A 199 1.73 -0.38 -11.12
N GLY A 200 1.04 -1.50 -10.86
CA GLY A 200 -0.32 -1.74 -11.33
C GLY A 200 -0.43 -2.08 -12.81
N GLY A 201 0.65 -2.59 -13.42
CA GLY A 201 0.62 -3.08 -14.81
C GLY A 201 0.53 -1.97 -15.86
N ARG A 202 0.99 -0.76 -15.52
CA ARG A 202 0.84 0.42 -16.39
C ARG A 202 1.88 0.46 -17.49
N TYR A 203 1.49 1.00 -18.63
CA TYR A 203 2.44 1.38 -19.68
C TYR A 203 3.43 2.42 -19.16
N ARG A 204 4.66 2.38 -19.68
CA ARG A 204 5.67 3.41 -19.42
C ARG A 204 6.43 3.69 -20.70
N PHE A 205 6.50 4.96 -21.07
CA PHE A 205 7.26 5.46 -22.20
C PHE A 205 8.07 6.65 -21.71
N MET A 206 9.38 6.61 -21.88
CA MET A 206 10.22 7.74 -21.51
C MET A 206 11.47 7.82 -22.39
N SER A 207 11.85 9.04 -22.73
CA SER A 207 13.14 9.32 -23.34
C SER A 207 14.25 9.14 -22.32
N ILE A 208 15.38 8.58 -22.76
CA ILE A 208 16.57 8.43 -21.94
C ILE A 208 17.45 9.66 -22.15
N PRO A 209 17.94 10.31 -21.08
CA PRO A 209 18.82 11.46 -21.21
C PRO A 209 20.11 11.09 -21.94
N GLU A 210 20.55 11.90 -22.90
CA GLU A 210 21.76 11.65 -23.72
C GLU A 210 23.00 11.36 -22.86
N ARG A 211 23.16 12.09 -21.75
CA ARG A 211 24.23 11.88 -20.77
C ARG A 211 24.31 10.47 -20.18
N PHE A 212 23.23 9.67 -20.29
CA PHE A 212 23.16 8.31 -19.79
C PHE A 212 23.34 7.25 -20.90
N ASN A 213 23.32 7.62 -22.19
CA ASN A 213 23.35 6.68 -23.32
C ASN A 213 24.56 5.73 -23.25
N LYS A 214 25.79 6.26 -23.10
CA LYS A 214 27.01 5.45 -23.00
C LYS A 214 26.95 4.44 -21.86
N ARG A 215 26.40 4.85 -20.71
CA ARG A 215 26.28 3.95 -19.55
C ARG A 215 25.20 2.89 -19.80
N LEU A 216 24.08 3.27 -20.39
CA LEU A 216 23.03 2.33 -20.78
C LEU A 216 23.55 1.28 -21.76
N GLU A 217 24.29 1.69 -22.78
CA GLU A 217 24.90 0.77 -23.77
C GLU A 217 25.80 -0.26 -23.07
N ALA A 218 26.63 0.18 -22.13
CA ALA A 218 27.44 -0.73 -21.32
C ALA A 218 26.60 -1.68 -20.44
N LEU A 219 25.40 -1.27 -20.02
CA LEU A 219 24.46 -2.12 -19.27
C LEU A 219 23.71 -3.12 -20.16
N LEU A 220 23.58 -2.86 -21.46
CA LEU A 220 22.87 -3.73 -22.41
C LEU A 220 23.76 -4.81 -23.02
N ILE A 221 25.08 -4.63 -22.99
CA ILE A 221 26.08 -5.56 -23.53
C ILE A 221 26.45 -6.67 -22.52
N ASN A 222 26.26 -6.41 -21.22
CA ASN A 222 26.49 -7.37 -20.13
C ASN A 222 25.22 -8.15 -19.79
#